data_AF-I4EJ82-F1
#
_entry.id   AF-I4EJ82-F1
#
_cell.length_a   1.000
_cell.length_b   1.000
_cell.length_c   1.000
_cell.angle_alpha   90.00
_cell.angle_beta   90.00
_cell.angle_gamma   90.00
#
_symmetry.space_group_name_H-M   'P 1'
#
loop_
_entity.id
_entity.type
_entity.pdbx_description
1 polymer ?
#
loop_
_entity_poly.entity_id
_entity_poly.type
_entity_poly.pdbx_seq_one_letter_code
_entity_poly.pdbx_strand_id
1 'polypeptide(L)'
;MHPIPLTLTAPVLLLGLLVGLFGVFPGPAGQLAAAAGGTVAGQLAPLSLGYHLDLGWPNLMAIATWTLGTLAILTATRWAFVPRVFSALGERYGPEHGLAMLITRLIRLSRRLHAFEVRNLQQRIAMILVSAAILVGVTIVLAPPWPSFRIGRLPASDWPLVLFLILAALSGLLATRSAGRLTLVLSLSAVGYSLAAVFTFIGAPDVALVAVLIETTMTLLLLGVLSLLPRATAEPPAEREAQVRFRRRAVGFLATGFAFVITWGVLSWPAPDATMARAQLQLAPEAHAADVVTAILADFRGLDTLGEITVIVIALVGVLSLFVSRRSA
;
A
#
# COMPACT_ATOMS: atom_id res chain seq x y z
N MET A 1 -43.24 -25.22 -41.40
CA MET A 1 -43.36 -24.40 -40.18
C MET A 1 -43.74 -25.34 -39.05
N HIS A 2 -42.88 -25.53 -38.05
CA HIS A 2 -43.23 -26.37 -36.90
C HIS A 2 -44.26 -25.64 -36.03
N PRO A 3 -45.34 -26.30 -35.57
CA PRO A 3 -46.29 -25.68 -34.66
C PRO A 3 -45.56 -25.36 -33.35
N ILE A 4 -45.60 -24.09 -32.94
CA ILE A 4 -44.96 -23.64 -31.71
C ILE A 4 -45.73 -24.25 -30.53
N PRO A 5 -45.05 -24.85 -29.53
CA PRO A 5 -45.70 -25.46 -28.38
C PRO A 5 -46.63 -24.48 -27.64
N LEU A 6 -47.81 -24.97 -27.23
CA LEU A 6 -48.81 -24.16 -26.55
C LEU A 6 -48.29 -23.53 -25.25
N THR A 7 -47.31 -24.16 -24.60
CA THR A 7 -46.67 -23.67 -23.38
C THR A 7 -45.90 -22.37 -23.56
N LEU A 8 -45.38 -22.11 -24.77
CA LEU A 8 -44.68 -20.86 -25.10
C LEU A 8 -45.64 -19.78 -25.61
N THR A 9 -46.73 -20.15 -26.27
CA THR A 9 -47.70 -19.19 -26.84
C THR A 9 -48.76 -18.76 -25.84
N ALA A 10 -49.15 -19.63 -24.89
CA ALA A 10 -50.20 -19.34 -23.92
C ALA A 10 -49.91 -18.08 -23.06
N PRO A 11 -48.70 -17.85 -22.51
CA PRO A 11 -48.41 -16.63 -21.76
C PRO A 11 -48.49 -15.37 -22.62
N VAL A 12 -48.00 -15.43 -23.86
CA VAL A 12 -48.04 -14.29 -24.80
C VAL A 12 -49.48 -13.96 -25.18
N LEU A 13 -50.30 -14.99 -25.44
CA LEU A 13 -51.71 -14.83 -25.79
C LEU A 13 -52.53 -14.31 -24.60
N LEU A 14 -52.28 -14.81 -23.40
CA LEU A 14 -52.87 -14.29 -22.16
C LEU A 14 -52.51 -12.81 -21.95
N LEU A 15 -51.23 -12.44 -22.08
CA LEU A 15 -50.78 -11.05 -21.96
C LEU A 15 -51.41 -10.17 -23.05
N GLY A 16 -51.48 -10.63 -24.29
CA GLY A 16 -52.14 -9.93 -25.38
C GLY A 16 -53.64 -9.72 -25.14
N LEU A 17 -54.35 -10.74 -24.64
CA LEU A 17 -55.76 -10.62 -24.25
C LEU A 17 -55.95 -9.65 -23.09
N LEU A 18 -55.08 -9.67 -22.09
CA LEU A 18 -55.13 -8.71 -20.97
C LEU A 18 -54.88 -7.28 -21.45
N VAL A 19 -53.91 -7.06 -22.35
CA VAL A 19 -53.66 -5.74 -22.97
C VAL A 19 -54.88 -5.27 -23.76
N GLY A 20 -55.52 -6.16 -24.54
CA GLY A 20 -56.76 -5.83 -25.25
C GLY A 20 -57.91 -5.49 -24.31
N LEU A 21 -58.13 -6.30 -23.27
CA LEU A 21 -59.18 -6.12 -22.28
C LEU A 21 -59.03 -4.79 -21.51
N PHE A 22 -57.85 -4.52 -20.96
CA PHE A 22 -57.58 -3.30 -20.21
C PHE A 22 -57.41 -2.07 -21.11
N GLY A 23 -57.06 -2.25 -22.38
CA GLY A 23 -57.11 -1.19 -23.38
C GLY A 23 -58.53 -0.70 -23.61
N VAL A 24 -59.47 -1.61 -23.85
CA VAL A 24 -60.89 -1.26 -24.09
C VAL A 24 -61.61 -0.83 -22.81
N PHE A 25 -61.32 -1.47 -21.68
CA PHE A 25 -61.91 -1.16 -20.37
C PHE A 25 -60.83 -0.68 -19.39
N PRO A 26 -60.41 0.59 -19.47
CA PRO A 26 -59.28 1.08 -18.68
C PRO A 26 -59.63 1.37 -17.22
N GLY A 27 -60.92 1.38 -16.84
CA GLY A 27 -61.38 1.75 -15.50
C GLY A 27 -60.66 1.02 -14.35
N PRO A 28 -60.58 -0.32 -14.33
CA PRO A 28 -59.89 -1.06 -13.27
C PRO A 28 -58.38 -0.75 -13.20
N ALA A 29 -57.72 -0.66 -14.36
CA ALA A 29 -56.30 -0.32 -14.42
C ALA A 29 -56.05 1.14 -13.99
N GLY A 30 -56.94 2.05 -14.33
CA GLY A 30 -56.90 3.46 -13.94
C GLY A 30 -57.04 3.66 -12.43
N GLN A 31 -57.89 2.88 -11.76
CA GLN A 31 -58.02 2.93 -10.29
C GLN A 31 -56.73 2.47 -9.60
N LEU A 32 -56.13 1.38 -10.07
CA LEU A 32 -54.85 0.90 -9.55
C LEU A 32 -53.72 1.91 -9.78
N ALA A 33 -53.67 2.52 -10.97
CA ALA A 33 -52.69 3.54 -11.31
C ALA A 33 -52.91 4.83 -10.49
N ALA A 34 -54.16 5.26 -10.26
CA ALA A 34 -54.48 6.42 -9.43
C ALA A 34 -54.09 6.19 -7.97
N ALA A 35 -54.33 4.99 -7.43
CA ALA A 35 -53.90 4.63 -6.09
C ALA A 35 -52.36 4.64 -5.95
N ALA A 36 -51.64 4.03 -6.91
CA ALA A 36 -50.18 4.01 -6.91
C ALA A 36 -49.56 5.40 -7.15
N GLY A 37 -50.16 6.21 -8.03
CA GLY A 37 -49.75 7.59 -8.25
C GLY A 37 -49.98 8.45 -7.02
N GLY A 38 -51.12 8.26 -6.34
CA GLY A 38 -51.48 9.00 -5.13
C GLY A 38 -50.55 8.73 -3.94
N THR A 39 -50.04 7.49 -3.81
CA THR A 39 -49.05 7.17 -2.77
C THR A 39 -47.67 7.76 -3.07
N VAL A 40 -47.23 7.77 -4.33
CA VAL A 40 -45.93 8.34 -4.73
C VAL A 40 -45.94 9.86 -4.72
N ALA A 41 -47.03 10.48 -5.17
CA ALA A 41 -47.16 11.94 -5.27
C ALA A 41 -47.70 12.61 -4.00
N GLY A 42 -48.21 11.83 -3.03
CA GLY A 42 -48.77 12.33 -1.77
C GLY A 42 -50.13 13.03 -1.90
N GLN A 43 -50.74 13.04 -3.09
CA GLN A 43 -52.08 13.58 -3.34
C GLN A 43 -52.82 12.70 -4.35
N LEU A 44 -54.11 12.48 -4.12
CA LEU A 44 -54.99 11.76 -5.05
C LEU A 44 -55.22 12.64 -6.29
N ALA A 45 -54.44 12.41 -7.35
CA ALA A 45 -54.73 12.95 -8.66
C ALA A 45 -55.89 12.14 -9.28
N PRO A 46 -57.05 12.76 -9.58
CA PRO A 46 -58.13 12.06 -10.26
C PRO A 46 -57.69 11.70 -11.68
N LEU A 47 -57.36 10.42 -11.87
CA LEU A 47 -56.91 9.89 -13.15
C LEU A 47 -58.11 9.33 -13.92
N SER A 48 -58.65 10.12 -14.85
CA SER A 48 -59.70 9.67 -15.76
C SER A 48 -59.10 9.05 -17.02
N LEU A 49 -58.70 7.78 -16.95
CA LEU A 49 -58.31 7.05 -18.16
C LEU A 49 -59.54 6.79 -19.04
N GLY A 50 -59.50 7.29 -20.26
CA GLY A 50 -60.47 7.00 -21.30
C GLY A 50 -59.96 7.46 -22.66
N TYR A 51 -60.57 6.97 -23.74
CA TYR A 51 -60.30 7.47 -25.09
C TYR A 51 -61.04 8.79 -25.29
N HIS A 52 -60.31 9.89 -25.16
CA HIS A 52 -60.83 11.22 -25.44
C HIS A 52 -60.46 11.53 -26.89
N LEU A 53 -61.46 11.73 -27.76
CA LEU A 53 -61.26 12.00 -29.19
C LEU A 53 -61.21 13.51 -29.46
N ASP A 54 -60.56 14.25 -28.57
CA ASP A 54 -60.35 15.69 -28.66
C ASP A 54 -59.06 16.02 -29.42
N LEU A 55 -58.99 17.22 -30.02
CA LEU A 55 -57.77 17.73 -30.65
C LEU A 55 -56.73 18.24 -29.62
N GLY A 56 -56.66 17.60 -28.46
CA GLY A 56 -55.66 17.90 -27.44
C GLY A 56 -54.23 17.61 -27.91
N TRP A 57 -53.26 18.32 -27.34
CA TRP A 57 -51.83 18.11 -27.61
C TRP A 57 -51.37 16.64 -27.51
N PRO A 58 -51.80 15.83 -26.53
CA PRO A 58 -51.40 14.42 -26.45
C PRO A 58 -51.84 13.60 -27.67
N ASN A 59 -53.07 13.82 -28.16
CA ASN A 59 -53.60 13.12 -29.32
C ASN A 59 -52.89 13.55 -30.61
N LEU A 60 -52.57 14.85 -30.75
CA LEU A 60 -51.76 15.34 -31.87
C LEU A 60 -50.35 14.73 -31.87
N MET A 61 -49.70 14.62 -30.71
CA MET A 61 -48.40 13.95 -30.59
C MET A 61 -48.49 12.45 -30.89
N ALA A 62 -49.58 11.78 -30.49
CA ALA A 62 -49.81 10.38 -30.83
C ALA A 62 -49.98 10.19 -32.35
N ILE A 63 -50.81 11.02 -33.00
CA ILE A 63 -50.98 11.01 -34.46
C ILE A 63 -49.65 11.31 -35.16
N ALA A 64 -48.88 12.30 -34.69
CA ALA A 64 -47.56 12.60 -35.21
C ALA A 64 -46.60 11.42 -35.06
N THR A 65 -46.62 10.73 -33.93
CA THR A 65 -45.77 9.55 -33.69
C THR A 65 -46.15 8.40 -34.62
N TRP A 66 -47.44 8.12 -34.79
CA TRP A 66 -47.91 7.08 -35.72
C TRP A 66 -47.59 7.42 -37.17
N THR A 67 -47.82 8.66 -37.59
CA THR A 67 -47.54 9.10 -38.96
C THR A 67 -46.04 9.11 -39.25
N LEU A 68 -45.21 9.72 -38.40
CA LEU A 68 -43.76 9.74 -38.55
C LEU A 68 -43.14 8.35 -38.43
N GLY A 69 -43.61 7.53 -37.47
CA GLY A 69 -43.15 6.16 -37.29
C GLY A 69 -43.48 5.27 -38.49
N THR A 70 -44.70 5.36 -39.01
CA THR A 70 -45.11 4.61 -40.22
C THR A 70 -44.30 5.08 -41.42
N LEU A 71 -44.14 6.40 -41.60
CA LEU A 71 -43.32 6.95 -42.67
C LEU A 71 -41.86 6.49 -42.56
N ALA A 72 -41.30 6.45 -41.35
CA ALA A 72 -39.95 5.98 -41.09
C ALA A 72 -39.79 4.48 -41.43
N ILE A 73 -40.79 3.64 -41.14
CA ILE A 73 -40.78 2.21 -41.49
C ILE A 73 -40.88 2.02 -43.00
N LEU A 74 -41.80 2.72 -43.67
CA LEU A 74 -41.98 2.62 -45.12
C LEU A 74 -40.77 3.15 -45.90
N THR A 75 -40.07 4.13 -45.34
CA THR A 75 -38.83 4.69 -45.93
C THR A 75 -37.56 4.08 -45.34
N ALA A 76 -37.65 3.03 -44.52
CA ALA A 76 -36.51 2.44 -43.81
C ALA A 76 -35.38 2.02 -44.76
N THR A 77 -35.72 1.54 -45.96
CA THR A 77 -34.74 1.15 -46.98
C THR A 77 -33.86 2.32 -47.45
N ARG A 78 -34.38 3.56 -47.42
CA ARG A 78 -33.63 4.78 -47.79
C ARG A 78 -32.66 5.24 -46.70
N TRP A 79 -32.93 4.91 -45.44
CA TRP A 79 -32.16 5.36 -44.28
C TRP A 79 -31.50 4.19 -43.52
N ALA A 80 -31.34 3.03 -44.16
CA ALA A 80 -30.75 1.83 -43.58
C ALA A 80 -29.29 2.03 -43.09
N PHE A 81 -28.65 3.14 -43.44
CA PHE A 81 -27.34 3.52 -42.90
C PHE A 81 -27.43 4.03 -41.45
N VAL A 82 -28.55 4.65 -41.03
CA VAL A 82 -28.69 5.28 -39.71
C VAL A 82 -28.56 4.26 -38.58
N PRO A 83 -29.25 3.09 -38.61
CA PRO A 83 -29.06 2.06 -37.59
C PRO A 83 -27.64 1.52 -37.54
N ARG A 84 -26.96 1.41 -38.70
CA ARG A 84 -25.56 0.94 -38.77
C ARG A 84 -24.59 1.94 -38.16
N VAL A 85 -24.82 3.23 -38.36
CA VAL A 85 -24.04 4.29 -37.73
C VAL A 85 -24.27 4.29 -36.21
N PHE A 86 -25.52 4.18 -35.77
CA PHE A 86 -25.86 4.09 -34.34
C PHE A 86 -25.29 2.83 -33.68
N SER A 87 -25.33 1.67 -34.36
CA SER A 87 -24.73 0.44 -33.83
C SER A 87 -23.20 0.54 -33.77
N ALA A 88 -22.55 1.10 -34.80
CA ALA A 88 -21.10 1.32 -34.78
C ALA A 88 -20.67 2.33 -33.70
N LEU A 89 -21.46 3.39 -33.49
CA LEU A 89 -21.26 4.34 -32.39
C LEU A 89 -21.50 3.66 -31.03
N GLY A 90 -22.52 2.82 -30.91
CA GLY A 90 -22.83 2.03 -29.73
C GLY A 90 -21.78 0.97 -29.41
N GLU A 91 -21.17 0.33 -30.41
CA GLU A 91 -20.07 -0.61 -30.18
C GLU A 91 -18.79 0.11 -29.74
N ARG A 92 -18.54 1.32 -30.26
CA ARG A 92 -17.32 2.09 -29.98
C ARG A 92 -17.41 2.90 -28.68
N TYR A 93 -18.58 3.44 -28.36
CA TYR A 93 -18.83 4.33 -27.22
C TYR A 93 -19.94 3.82 -26.29
N GLY A 94 -20.36 2.57 -26.45
CA GLY A 94 -21.39 1.98 -25.62
C GLY A 94 -20.96 1.85 -24.17
N PRO A 95 -21.95 1.77 -23.25
CA PRO A 95 -21.69 1.62 -21.83
C PRO A 95 -20.86 0.36 -21.50
N GLU A 96 -21.05 -0.72 -22.26
CA GLU A 96 -20.26 -1.95 -22.13
C GLU A 96 -18.78 -1.74 -22.43
N HIS A 97 -18.46 -1.00 -23.51
CA HIS A 97 -17.09 -0.70 -23.89
C HIS A 97 -16.40 0.20 -22.86
N GLY A 98 -17.13 1.17 -22.30
CA GLY A 98 -16.66 2.01 -21.21
C GLY A 98 -16.30 1.21 -19.97
N LEU A 99 -17.19 0.30 -19.55
CA LEU A 99 -16.97 -0.58 -18.40
C LEU A 99 -15.78 -1.52 -18.63
N ALA A 100 -15.71 -2.17 -19.80
CA ALA A 100 -14.61 -3.07 -20.15
C ALA A 100 -13.25 -2.35 -20.18
N MET A 101 -13.22 -1.11 -20.70
CA MET A 101 -12.03 -0.28 -20.70
C MET A 101 -11.60 0.08 -19.27
N LEU A 102 -12.54 0.45 -18.40
CA LEU A 102 -12.28 0.79 -17.00
C LEU A 102 -11.70 -0.39 -16.24
N ILE A 103 -12.30 -1.58 -16.35
CA ILE A 103 -11.80 -2.82 -15.73
C ILE A 103 -10.40 -3.13 -16.23
N THR A 104 -10.17 -3.09 -17.54
CA THR A 104 -8.86 -3.38 -18.12
C THR A 104 -7.78 -2.37 -17.69
N ARG A 105 -8.15 -1.10 -17.53
CA ARG A 105 -7.26 -0.05 -17.01
C ARG A 105 -6.94 -0.28 -15.53
N LEU A 106 -7.93 -0.63 -14.69
CA LEU A 106 -7.73 -0.96 -13.28
C LEU A 106 -6.82 -2.18 -13.10
N ILE A 107 -7.04 -3.24 -13.87
CA ILE A 107 -6.19 -4.44 -13.82
C ILE A 107 -4.75 -4.10 -14.26
N ARG A 108 -4.56 -3.25 -15.28
CA ARG A 108 -3.23 -2.79 -15.68
C ARG A 108 -2.57 -1.93 -14.60
N LEU A 109 -3.32 -1.06 -13.95
CA LEU A 109 -2.84 -0.25 -12.84
C LEU A 109 -2.41 -1.15 -11.66
N SER A 110 -3.25 -2.10 -11.25
CA SER A 110 -2.94 -3.07 -10.19
C SER A 110 -1.66 -3.86 -10.50
N ARG A 111 -1.52 -4.39 -11.73
CA ARG A 111 -0.29 -5.09 -12.14
C ARG A 111 0.94 -4.18 -12.12
N ARG A 112 0.81 -2.91 -12.50
CA ARG A 112 1.91 -1.94 -12.42
C ARG A 112 2.31 -1.63 -10.98
N LEU A 113 1.34 -1.42 -10.09
CA LEU A 113 1.58 -1.19 -8.67
C LEU A 113 2.24 -2.40 -8.02
N HIS A 114 1.72 -3.59 -8.27
CA HIS A 114 2.31 -4.84 -7.79
C HIS A 114 3.74 -5.04 -8.29
N ALA A 115 4.00 -4.79 -9.57
CA ALA A 115 5.35 -4.87 -10.13
C ALA A 115 6.31 -3.80 -9.58
N PHE A 116 5.78 -2.67 -9.10
CA PHE A 116 6.57 -1.64 -8.44
C PHE A 116 6.89 -2.00 -6.99
N GLU A 117 5.92 -2.54 -6.26
CA GLU A 117 6.02 -2.85 -4.83
C GLU A 117 6.75 -4.17 -4.55
N VAL A 118 6.37 -5.26 -5.21
CA VAL A 118 6.67 -6.64 -4.78
C VAL A 118 7.89 -7.24 -5.48
N ARG A 119 8.33 -6.63 -6.60
CA ARG A 119 9.29 -7.26 -7.52
C ARG A 119 10.70 -7.47 -6.94
N ASN A 120 11.18 -6.59 -6.07
CA ASN A 120 12.51 -6.70 -5.47
C ASN A 120 12.50 -6.28 -4.00
N LEU A 121 13.33 -6.91 -3.17
CA LEU A 121 13.49 -6.56 -1.75
C LEU A 121 13.83 -5.07 -1.56
N GLN A 122 14.70 -4.53 -2.41
CA GLN A 122 15.08 -3.10 -2.41
C GLN A 122 13.87 -2.17 -2.60
N GLN A 123 12.93 -2.53 -3.48
CA GLN A 123 11.73 -1.74 -3.74
C GLN A 123 10.74 -1.83 -2.58
N ARG A 124 10.61 -3.01 -1.97
CA ARG A 124 9.77 -3.20 -0.77
C ARG A 124 10.26 -2.35 0.40
N ILE A 125 11.55 -2.43 0.71
CA ILE A 125 12.16 -1.62 1.78
C ILE A 125 11.95 -0.14 1.51
N ALA A 126 12.19 0.30 0.27
CA ALA A 126 11.98 1.69 -0.08
C ALA A 126 10.52 2.12 0.05
N MET A 127 9.55 1.29 -0.37
CA MET A 127 8.13 1.60 -0.21
C MET A 127 7.74 1.78 1.26
N ILE A 128 8.27 0.95 2.16
CA ILE A 128 8.04 1.07 3.61
C ILE A 128 8.65 2.38 4.14
N LEU A 129 9.88 2.71 3.75
CA LEU A 129 10.55 3.94 4.18
C LEU A 129 9.88 5.20 3.61
N VAL A 130 9.46 5.16 2.35
CA VAL A 130 8.73 6.25 1.69
C VAL A 130 7.41 6.50 2.39
N SER A 131 6.60 5.46 2.62
CA SER A 131 5.29 5.62 3.26
C SER A 131 5.43 6.12 4.70
N ALA A 132 6.38 5.57 5.47
CA ALA A 132 6.68 6.04 6.83
C ALA A 132 7.13 7.51 6.83
N ALA A 133 8.02 7.91 5.93
CA ALA A 133 8.50 9.29 5.86
C ALA A 133 7.45 10.27 5.33
N ILE A 134 6.55 9.84 4.43
CA ILE A 134 5.38 10.66 4.06
C ILE A 134 4.49 10.86 5.28
N LEU A 135 4.22 9.81 6.04
CA LEU A 135 3.35 9.89 7.22
C LEU A 135 3.97 10.80 8.29
N VAL A 136 5.27 10.63 8.58
CA VAL A 136 6.03 11.51 9.47
C VAL A 136 6.08 12.95 8.93
N GLY A 137 6.34 13.14 7.64
CA GLY A 137 6.38 14.46 7.00
C GLY A 137 5.04 15.18 7.07
N VAL A 138 3.94 14.47 6.80
CA VAL A 138 2.57 14.99 6.95
C VAL A 138 2.31 15.39 8.39
N THR A 139 2.72 14.59 9.39
CA THR A 139 2.56 14.97 10.80
C THR A 139 3.38 16.21 11.17
N ILE A 140 4.63 16.32 10.69
CA ILE A 140 5.47 17.49 10.94
C ILE A 140 4.83 18.77 10.38
N VAL A 141 4.24 18.69 9.19
CA VAL A 141 3.60 19.85 8.53
C VAL A 141 2.27 20.21 9.20
N LEU A 142 1.43 19.21 9.51
CA LEU A 142 0.05 19.42 9.96
C LEU A 142 -0.12 19.56 11.47
N ALA A 143 0.85 19.15 12.30
CA ALA A 143 0.74 19.17 13.75
C ALA A 143 1.76 20.14 14.39
N PRO A 144 1.42 21.43 14.56
CA PRO A 144 2.17 22.34 15.42
C PRO A 144 2.17 21.87 16.89
N PRO A 145 3.22 22.14 17.68
CA PRO A 145 4.40 22.94 17.34
C PRO A 145 5.38 22.17 16.45
N TRP A 146 5.97 22.88 15.48
CA TRP A 146 6.99 22.28 14.62
C TRP A 146 8.27 21.99 15.42
N PRO A 147 8.97 20.89 15.09
CA PRO A 147 10.24 20.56 15.73
C PRO A 147 11.23 21.71 15.58
N SER A 148 11.66 22.30 16.70
CA SER A 148 12.73 23.29 16.72
C SER A 148 14.05 22.58 16.98
N PHE A 149 14.77 22.20 15.92
CA PHE A 149 16.14 21.71 16.08
C PHE A 149 17.02 22.86 16.57
N ARG A 150 17.38 22.82 17.86
CA ARG A 150 18.34 23.75 18.43
C ARG A 150 19.72 23.15 18.28
N ILE A 151 20.55 23.75 17.43
CA ILE A 151 21.97 23.42 17.38
C ILE A 151 22.56 23.78 18.75
N GLY A 152 22.78 22.76 19.57
CA GLY A 152 23.49 22.90 20.84
C GLY A 152 24.95 23.26 20.59
N ARG A 153 25.62 23.81 21.62
CA ARG A 153 27.07 23.93 21.59
C ARG A 153 27.66 22.52 21.74
N LEU A 154 28.57 22.13 20.86
CA LEU A 154 29.37 20.91 21.04
C LEU A 154 30.54 21.23 21.97
N PRO A 155 30.54 20.75 23.22
CA PRO A 155 31.70 20.92 24.09
C PRO A 155 32.89 20.14 23.53
N ALA A 156 34.11 20.59 23.84
CA ALA A 156 35.33 19.94 23.37
C ALA A 156 35.46 18.48 23.83
N SER A 157 34.78 18.12 24.94
CA SER A 157 34.65 16.74 25.43
C SER A 157 33.99 15.79 24.45
N ASP A 158 33.15 16.30 23.54
CA ASP A 158 32.35 15.49 22.61
C ASP A 158 33.04 15.35 21.25
N TRP A 159 34.22 15.95 21.07
CA TRP A 159 35.00 15.82 19.84
C TRP A 159 35.35 14.37 19.48
N PRO A 160 35.73 13.50 20.44
CA PRO A 160 35.90 12.07 20.16
C PRO A 160 34.62 11.40 19.64
N LEU A 161 33.46 11.75 20.19
CA LEU A 161 32.16 11.24 19.73
C LEU A 161 31.92 11.60 18.26
N VAL A 162 32.13 12.87 17.90
CA VAL A 162 32.00 13.37 16.52
C VAL A 162 32.96 12.64 15.58
N LEU A 163 34.22 12.44 16.01
CA LEU A 163 35.21 11.70 15.22
C LEU A 163 34.75 10.28 14.90
N PHE A 164 34.29 9.52 15.90
CA PHE A 164 33.81 8.15 15.67
C PHE A 164 32.52 8.10 14.84
N LEU A 165 31.62 9.07 14.97
CA LEU A 165 30.45 9.19 14.10
C LEU A 165 30.85 9.47 12.63
N ILE A 166 31.85 10.33 12.41
CA ILE A 166 32.40 10.58 11.06
C ILE A 166 33.07 9.32 10.51
N LEU A 167 33.85 8.60 11.33
CA LEU A 167 34.47 7.33 10.93
C LEU A 167 33.41 6.27 10.58
N ALA A 168 32.33 6.18 11.35
CA ALA A 168 31.20 5.30 11.05
C ALA A 168 30.54 5.67 9.71
N ALA A 169 30.27 6.96 9.48
CA ALA A 169 29.68 7.44 8.24
C ALA A 169 30.58 7.18 7.02
N LEU A 170 31.88 7.44 7.14
CA LEU A 170 32.85 7.22 6.07
C LEU A 170 33.02 5.72 5.77
N SER A 171 33.12 4.90 6.81
CA SER A 171 33.21 3.44 6.68
C SER A 171 31.95 2.85 6.03
N GLY A 172 30.77 3.34 6.41
CA GLY A 172 29.51 2.99 5.76
C GLY A 172 29.49 3.39 4.28
N LEU A 173 29.95 4.59 3.95
CA LEU A 173 30.06 5.04 2.56
C LEU A 173 31.03 4.16 1.76
N LEU A 174 32.18 3.80 2.33
CA LEU A 174 33.14 2.88 1.72
C LEU A 174 32.52 1.49 1.50
N ALA A 175 31.74 0.98 2.46
CA ALA A 175 31.04 -0.30 2.32
C ALA A 175 30.09 -0.30 1.12
N THR A 176 29.36 0.80 0.86
CA THR A 176 28.46 0.90 -0.31
C THR A 176 29.17 0.92 -1.66
N ARG A 177 30.46 1.26 -1.70
CA ARG A 177 31.25 1.34 -2.94
C ARG A 177 32.24 0.19 -3.09
N SER A 178 32.39 -0.65 -2.07
CA SER A 178 33.35 -1.74 -2.06
C SER A 178 32.93 -2.85 -3.01
N ALA A 179 33.78 -3.16 -4.00
CA ALA A 179 33.60 -4.31 -4.88
C ALA A 179 34.15 -5.62 -4.26
N GLY A 180 35.16 -5.50 -3.39
CA GLY A 180 35.76 -6.64 -2.69
C GLY A 180 34.94 -7.08 -1.49
N ARG A 181 34.63 -8.38 -1.39
CA ARG A 181 33.90 -8.96 -0.25
C ARG A 181 34.60 -8.70 1.08
N LEU A 182 35.92 -8.89 1.14
CA LEU A 182 36.70 -8.64 2.35
C LEU A 182 36.63 -7.16 2.75
N THR A 183 36.85 -6.25 1.80
CA THR A 183 36.75 -4.80 2.04
C THR A 183 35.35 -4.39 2.51
N LEU A 184 34.30 -4.98 1.95
CA LEU A 184 32.91 -4.75 2.38
C LEU A 184 32.71 -5.18 3.83
N VAL A 185 33.17 -6.37 4.22
CA VAL A 185 32.99 -6.84 5.60
C VAL A 185 33.81 -6.01 6.58
N LEU A 186 35.07 -5.70 6.25
CA LEU A 186 35.93 -4.90 7.12
C LEU A 186 35.42 -3.46 7.27
N SER A 187 34.91 -2.86 6.20
CA SER A 187 34.30 -1.52 6.27
C SER A 187 32.99 -1.52 7.06
N LEU A 188 32.17 -2.57 6.95
CA LEU A 188 30.99 -2.73 7.80
C LEU A 188 31.38 -2.88 9.27
N SER A 189 32.42 -3.68 9.54
CA SER A 189 32.96 -3.88 10.89
C SER A 189 33.49 -2.59 11.51
N ALA A 190 34.17 -1.76 10.71
CA ALA A 190 34.61 -0.44 11.14
C ALA A 190 33.45 0.48 11.54
N VAL A 191 32.26 0.34 10.95
CA VAL A 191 31.05 1.04 11.42
C VAL A 191 30.68 0.58 12.83
N GLY A 192 30.59 -0.72 13.06
CA GLY A 192 30.22 -1.29 14.36
C GLY A 192 31.20 -0.92 15.47
N TYR A 193 32.51 -1.06 15.23
CA TYR A 193 33.53 -0.65 16.20
C TYR A 193 33.53 0.86 16.48
N SER A 194 33.24 1.68 15.48
CA SER A 194 33.09 3.13 15.69
C SER A 194 31.87 3.44 16.56
N LEU A 195 30.76 2.71 16.38
CA LEU A 195 29.58 2.84 17.24
C LEU A 195 29.82 2.30 18.66
N ALA A 196 30.60 1.23 18.81
CA ALA A 196 31.00 0.74 20.12
C ALA A 196 31.86 1.78 20.87
N ALA A 197 32.79 2.45 20.17
CA ALA A 197 33.53 3.57 20.74
C ALA A 197 32.60 4.71 21.16
N VAL A 198 31.61 5.05 20.33
CA VAL A 198 30.56 6.04 20.68
C VAL A 198 29.86 5.65 21.99
N PHE A 199 29.47 4.39 22.19
CA PHE A 199 28.85 3.92 23.43
C PHE A 199 29.76 4.09 24.65
N THR A 200 31.06 3.84 24.51
CA THR A 200 32.04 4.10 25.57
C THR A 200 32.10 5.58 25.94
N PHE A 201 32.12 6.48 24.96
CA PHE A 201 32.21 7.93 25.21
C PHE A 201 30.94 8.54 25.81
N ILE A 202 29.77 7.94 25.59
CA ILE A 202 28.51 8.37 26.25
C ILE A 202 28.29 7.71 27.63
N GLY A 203 29.27 6.96 28.14
CA GLY A 203 29.20 6.34 29.47
C GLY A 203 28.35 5.06 29.54
N ALA A 204 28.20 4.34 28.43
CA ALA A 204 27.48 3.06 28.36
C ALA A 204 28.46 1.87 28.13
N PRO A 205 29.29 1.50 29.14
CA PRO A 205 30.34 0.50 28.98
C PRO A 205 29.80 -0.91 28.70
N ASP A 206 28.70 -1.31 29.35
CA ASP A 206 28.10 -2.64 29.14
C ASP A 206 27.58 -2.80 27.71
N VAL A 207 26.92 -1.76 27.18
CA VAL A 207 26.45 -1.73 25.80
C VAL A 207 27.62 -1.76 24.83
N ALA A 208 28.72 -1.04 25.12
CA ALA A 208 29.92 -1.05 24.31
C ALA A 208 30.58 -2.44 24.25
N LEU A 209 30.68 -3.14 25.38
CA LEU A 209 31.26 -4.49 25.45
C LEU A 209 30.44 -5.48 24.61
N VAL A 210 29.12 -5.44 24.75
CA VAL A 210 28.22 -6.29 23.94
C VAL A 210 28.30 -5.93 22.46
N ALA A 211 28.37 -4.65 22.12
CA ALA A 211 28.54 -4.21 20.73
C ALA A 211 29.83 -4.75 20.11
N VAL A 212 30.96 -4.69 20.82
CA VAL A 212 32.23 -5.27 20.37
C VAL A 212 32.13 -6.79 20.16
N LEU A 213 31.52 -7.50 21.12
CA LEU A 213 31.36 -8.95 21.04
C LEU A 213 30.50 -9.37 19.83
N ILE A 214 29.36 -8.71 19.65
CA ILE A 214 28.45 -8.98 18.53
C ILE A 214 29.11 -8.61 17.22
N GLU A 215 29.79 -7.47 17.14
CA GLU A 215 30.47 -7.03 15.91
C GLU A 215 31.57 -8.01 15.49
N THR A 216 32.39 -8.48 16.45
CA THR A 216 33.41 -9.50 16.20
C THR A 216 32.77 -10.79 15.69
N THR A 217 31.71 -11.26 16.36
CA THR A 217 31.01 -12.50 16.00
C THR A 217 30.37 -12.41 14.61
N MET A 218 29.69 -11.30 14.32
CA MET A 218 29.04 -11.07 13.02
C MET A 218 30.05 -10.90 11.90
N THR A 219 31.17 -10.23 12.16
CA THR A 219 32.28 -10.11 11.20
C THR A 219 32.83 -11.49 10.83
N LEU A 220 33.11 -12.33 11.82
CA LEU A 220 33.59 -13.71 11.58
C LEU A 220 32.55 -14.55 10.84
N LEU A 221 31.28 -14.46 11.22
CA LEU A 221 30.19 -15.18 10.56
C LEU A 221 30.02 -14.74 9.11
N LEU A 222 30.04 -13.43 8.85
CA LEU A 222 29.89 -12.87 7.51
C LEU A 222 31.08 -13.24 6.60
N LEU A 223 32.31 -13.22 7.13
CA LEU A 223 33.49 -13.74 6.43
C LEU A 223 33.36 -15.23 6.13
N GLY A 224 32.90 -16.01 7.11
CA GLY A 224 32.63 -17.45 6.95
C GLY A 224 31.63 -17.72 5.83
N VAL A 225 30.48 -17.04 5.84
CA VAL A 225 29.45 -17.17 4.80
C VAL A 225 29.96 -16.72 3.42
N LEU A 226 30.66 -15.58 3.35
CA LEU A 226 31.17 -15.05 2.08
C LEU A 226 32.31 -15.89 1.48
N SER A 227 33.04 -16.64 2.31
CA SER A 227 34.06 -17.59 1.84
C SER A 227 33.45 -18.84 1.20
N LEU A 228 32.24 -19.23 1.61
CA LEU A 228 31.49 -20.35 1.03
C LEU A 228 30.74 -19.98 -0.26
N LEU A 229 30.52 -18.70 -0.53
CA LEU A 229 29.80 -18.25 -1.72
C LEU A 229 30.70 -18.27 -2.96
N PRO A 230 30.24 -18.80 -4.12
CA PRO A 230 31.00 -18.75 -5.37
C PRO A 230 31.37 -17.30 -5.72
N ARG A 231 32.61 -17.05 -6.16
CA ARG A 231 32.99 -15.72 -6.66
C ARG A 231 32.12 -15.43 -7.89
N ALA A 232 31.35 -14.34 -7.85
CA ALA A 232 30.39 -14.05 -8.90
C ALA A 232 31.11 -13.76 -10.23
N THR A 233 30.98 -14.67 -11.20
CA THR A 233 31.32 -14.48 -12.61
C THR A 233 30.03 -14.24 -13.38
N ALA A 234 29.55 -13.00 -13.42
CA ALA A 234 28.51 -12.59 -14.37
C ALA A 234 28.37 -11.06 -14.35
N GLU A 235 29.06 -10.37 -15.26
CA GLU A 235 28.71 -9.00 -15.63
C GLU A 235 27.45 -9.05 -16.52
N PRO A 236 26.33 -8.44 -16.12
CA PRO A 236 25.18 -8.28 -17.00
C PRO A 236 25.46 -7.23 -18.09
N PRO A 237 24.75 -7.26 -19.24
CA PRO A 237 24.98 -6.33 -20.35
C PRO A 237 24.78 -4.84 -19.96
N ALA A 238 25.75 -4.01 -20.35
CA ALA A 238 25.99 -2.64 -19.87
C ALA A 238 24.79 -1.67 -19.96
N GLU A 239 23.94 -1.79 -20.97
CA GLU A 239 22.83 -0.84 -21.21
C GLU A 239 21.64 -1.05 -20.26
N ARG A 240 21.24 -2.31 -20.02
CA ARG A 240 20.22 -2.63 -19.00
C ARG A 240 20.75 -2.34 -17.60
N GLU A 241 22.06 -2.41 -17.42
CA GLU A 241 22.72 -2.14 -16.16
C GLU A 241 22.63 -0.66 -15.77
N ALA A 242 22.79 0.28 -16.71
CA ALA A 242 22.76 1.72 -16.43
C ALA A 242 21.39 2.19 -15.90
N GLN A 243 20.30 1.79 -16.55
CA GLN A 243 18.94 2.18 -16.14
C GLN A 243 18.52 1.52 -14.82
N VAL A 244 18.87 0.24 -14.62
CA VAL A 244 18.61 -0.48 -13.37
C VAL A 244 19.47 0.10 -12.23
N ARG A 245 20.72 0.46 -12.49
CA ARG A 245 21.63 1.11 -11.54
C ARG A 245 21.18 2.52 -11.16
N PHE A 246 20.69 3.31 -12.11
CA PHE A 246 20.09 4.62 -11.82
C PHE A 246 18.87 4.47 -10.92
N ARG A 247 17.93 3.57 -11.27
CA ARG A 247 16.75 3.31 -10.43
C ARG A 247 17.12 2.83 -9.04
N ARG A 248 18.11 1.93 -8.90
CA ARG A 248 18.60 1.45 -7.60
C ARG A 248 19.24 2.56 -6.77
N ARG A 249 20.05 3.43 -7.39
CA ARG A 249 20.66 4.58 -6.71
C ARG A 249 19.61 5.60 -6.28
N ALA A 250 18.64 5.91 -7.15
CA ALA A 250 17.53 6.80 -6.81
C ALA A 250 16.72 6.25 -5.64
N VAL A 251 16.40 4.96 -5.65
CA VAL A 251 15.70 4.28 -4.56
C VAL A 251 16.50 4.31 -3.25
N GLY A 252 17.81 4.04 -3.30
CA GLY A 252 18.70 4.13 -2.14
C GLY A 252 18.79 5.54 -1.58
N PHE A 253 18.96 6.55 -2.45
CA PHE A 253 19.02 7.94 -2.05
C PHE A 253 17.72 8.43 -1.41
N LEU A 254 16.58 8.06 -2.02
CA LEU A 254 15.26 8.32 -1.45
C LEU A 254 15.12 7.67 -0.07
N ALA A 255 15.44 6.37 0.05
CA ALA A 255 15.39 5.65 1.33
C ALA A 255 16.26 6.32 2.40
N THR A 256 17.49 6.74 2.08
CA THR A 256 18.37 7.46 3.01
C THR A 256 17.80 8.83 3.39
N GLY A 257 17.30 9.60 2.43
CA GLY A 257 16.67 10.90 2.71
C GLY A 257 15.43 10.76 3.59
N PHE A 258 14.62 9.72 3.36
CA PHE A 258 13.46 9.40 4.19
C PHE A 258 13.84 8.94 5.59
N ALA A 259 14.83 8.07 5.73
CA ALA A 259 15.38 7.69 7.03
C ALA A 259 15.90 8.92 7.79
N PHE A 260 16.56 9.85 7.10
CA PHE A 260 16.99 11.12 7.69
C PHE A 260 15.80 11.96 8.18
N VAL A 261 14.76 12.13 7.37
CA VAL A 261 13.54 12.89 7.77
C VAL A 261 12.87 12.26 8.99
N ILE A 262 12.77 10.93 9.06
CA ILE A 262 12.21 10.21 10.21
C ILE A 262 13.05 10.47 11.45
N THR A 263 14.37 10.22 11.37
CA THR A 263 15.29 10.41 12.49
C THR A 263 15.32 11.85 12.97
N TRP A 264 15.38 12.80 12.03
CA TRP A 264 15.29 14.23 12.33
C TRP A 264 13.97 14.58 13.01
N GLY A 265 12.86 14.10 12.47
CA GLY A 265 11.52 14.33 13.02
C GLY A 265 11.43 13.87 14.47
N VAL A 266 11.89 12.65 14.77
CA VAL A 266 11.87 12.07 16.12
C VAL A 266 12.83 12.79 17.07
N LEU A 267 14.08 13.00 16.67
CA LEU A 267 15.12 13.58 17.53
C LEU A 267 14.97 15.08 17.76
N SER A 268 14.16 15.77 16.96
CA SER A 268 13.91 17.21 17.13
C SER A 268 12.81 17.53 18.14
N TRP A 269 12.13 16.51 18.68
CA TRP A 269 11.23 16.70 19.82
C TRP A 269 12.01 16.82 21.13
N PRO A 270 11.51 17.58 22.12
CA PRO A 270 12.09 17.60 23.45
C PRO A 270 12.19 16.17 23.99
N ALA A 271 13.32 15.85 24.62
CA ALA A 271 13.48 14.56 25.28
C ALA A 271 12.33 14.35 26.28
N PRO A 272 11.71 13.16 26.32
CA PRO A 272 10.69 12.84 27.31
C PRO A 272 11.20 13.08 28.73
N ASP A 273 10.30 13.39 29.65
CA ASP A 273 10.65 13.58 31.06
C ASP A 273 11.39 12.34 31.60
N ALA A 274 12.58 12.57 32.16
CA ALA A 274 13.45 11.51 32.69
C ALA A 274 12.91 10.89 34.00
N THR A 275 11.64 11.08 34.33
CA THR A 275 10.99 10.64 35.57
C THR A 275 11.11 9.14 35.78
N MET A 276 10.87 8.34 34.73
CA MET A 276 10.99 6.88 34.82
C MET A 276 12.43 6.42 35.04
N ALA A 277 13.39 7.01 34.32
CA ALA A 277 14.81 6.71 34.51
C ALA A 277 15.28 7.08 35.94
N ARG A 278 14.84 8.23 36.46
CA ARG A 278 15.14 8.64 37.84
C ARG A 278 14.52 7.71 38.88
N ALA A 279 13.27 7.28 38.68
CA ALA A 279 12.62 6.33 39.57
C ALA A 279 13.35 4.97 39.60
N GLN A 280 13.75 4.45 38.44
CA GLN A 280 14.54 3.22 38.35
C GLN A 280 15.92 3.37 39.01
N LEU A 281 16.59 4.50 38.83
CA LEU A 281 17.88 4.79 39.51
C LEU A 281 17.74 4.81 41.04
N GLN A 282 16.63 5.31 41.56
CA GLN A 282 16.37 5.34 43.00
C GLN A 282 16.07 3.96 43.58
N LEU A 283 15.36 3.11 42.83
CA LEU A 283 14.99 1.77 43.25
C LEU A 283 16.07 0.71 42.95
N ALA A 284 17.01 0.99 42.04
CA ALA A 284 18.07 0.05 41.66
C ALA A 284 18.87 -0.55 42.83
N PRO A 285 19.19 0.19 43.92
CA PRO A 285 19.82 -0.40 45.10
C PRO A 285 18.99 -1.51 45.77
N GLU A 286 17.66 -1.47 45.64
CA GLU A 286 16.75 -2.48 46.22
C GLU A 286 16.77 -3.80 45.43
N ALA A 287 17.21 -3.78 44.17
CA ALA A 287 17.30 -4.95 43.30
C ALA A 287 18.53 -5.85 43.60
N HIS A 288 19.38 -5.48 44.57
CA HIS A 288 20.56 -6.24 45.00
C HIS A 288 21.53 -6.65 43.87
N ALA A 289 21.55 -5.90 42.76
CA ALA A 289 22.41 -6.16 41.62
C ALA A 289 23.76 -5.42 41.74
N ALA A 290 24.77 -5.89 40.98
CA ALA A 290 26.12 -5.33 41.00
C ALA A 290 26.25 -3.97 40.29
N ASP A 291 25.40 -3.70 39.30
CA ASP A 291 25.31 -2.41 38.60
C ASP A 291 23.85 -2.11 38.25
N VAL A 292 23.54 -0.82 38.07
CA VAL A 292 22.22 -0.32 37.71
C VAL A 292 21.70 -0.93 36.40
N VAL A 293 22.56 -1.10 35.39
CA VAL A 293 22.15 -1.70 34.10
C VAL A 293 21.69 -3.13 34.33
N THR A 294 22.41 -3.90 35.15
CA THR A 294 22.03 -5.28 35.50
C THR A 294 20.75 -5.30 36.32
N ALA A 295 20.57 -4.38 37.26
CA ALA A 295 19.31 -4.23 38.02
C ALA A 295 18.11 -4.02 37.09
N ILE A 296 18.26 -3.12 36.11
CA ILE A 296 17.19 -2.80 35.15
C ILE A 296 16.86 -4.01 34.28
N LEU A 297 17.87 -4.68 33.73
CA LEU A 297 17.66 -5.82 32.83
C LEU A 297 17.07 -7.05 33.53
N ALA A 298 17.51 -7.34 34.76
CA ALA A 298 17.10 -8.55 35.48
C ALA A 298 15.80 -8.38 36.25
N ASP A 299 15.60 -7.23 36.94
CA ASP A 299 14.50 -7.06 37.88
C ASP A 299 13.38 -6.17 37.30
N PHE A 300 13.69 -4.92 36.95
CA PHE A 300 12.67 -3.98 36.45
C PHE A 300 12.14 -4.34 35.06
N ARG A 301 12.97 -4.95 34.21
CA ARG A 301 12.66 -5.37 32.83
C ARG A 301 13.01 -6.83 32.56
N GLY A 302 12.94 -7.68 33.59
CA GLY A 302 13.24 -9.12 33.49
C GLY A 302 12.42 -9.88 32.45
N LEU A 303 11.21 -9.42 32.15
CA LEU A 303 10.38 -10.01 31.08
C LEU A 303 10.94 -9.73 29.68
N ASP A 304 11.52 -8.56 29.45
CA ASP A 304 12.12 -8.22 28.16
C ASP A 304 13.37 -9.08 27.92
N THR A 305 14.20 -9.29 28.96
CA THR A 305 15.39 -10.15 28.86
C THR A 305 15.05 -11.63 28.68
N LEU A 306 14.01 -12.13 29.34
CA LEU A 306 13.47 -13.47 29.07
C LEU A 306 13.02 -13.60 27.62
N GLY A 307 12.35 -12.56 27.09
CA GLY A 307 11.94 -12.48 25.69
C GLY A 307 13.12 -12.54 24.71
N GLU A 308 14.16 -11.73 24.95
CA GLU A 308 15.39 -11.71 24.16
C GLU A 308 16.10 -13.07 24.14
N ILE A 309 16.27 -13.71 25.31
CA ILE A 309 16.86 -15.05 25.42
C ILE A 309 16.01 -16.07 24.64
N THR A 310 14.69 -15.99 24.75
CA THR A 310 13.77 -16.88 24.02
C THR A 310 13.93 -16.73 22.50
N VAL A 311 14.04 -15.49 21.99
CA VAL A 311 14.28 -15.24 20.56
C VAL A 311 15.62 -15.81 20.10
N ILE A 312 16.69 -15.68 20.91
CA ILE A 312 18.00 -16.27 20.61
C ILE A 312 17.91 -17.80 20.54
N VAL A 313 17.22 -18.44 21.49
CA VAL A 313 17.01 -19.89 21.50
C VAL A 313 16.24 -20.33 20.25
N ILE A 314 15.17 -19.62 19.89
CA ILE A 314 14.38 -19.92 18.68
C ILE A 314 15.25 -19.76 17.43
N ALA A 315 16.04 -18.70 17.33
CA ALA A 315 16.95 -18.48 16.20
C ALA A 315 17.99 -19.61 16.09
N LEU A 316 18.57 -20.03 17.21
CA LEU A 316 19.53 -21.13 17.27
C LEU A 316 18.89 -22.45 16.82
N VAL A 317 17.69 -22.78 17.33
CA VAL A 317 16.94 -23.98 16.90
C VAL A 317 16.61 -23.91 15.41
N GLY A 318 16.21 -22.75 14.90
CA GLY A 318 15.94 -22.55 13.47
C GLY A 318 17.18 -22.79 12.60
N VAL A 319 18.33 -22.26 12.99
CA VAL A 319 19.61 -22.51 12.31
C VAL A 319 19.99 -23.99 12.35
N LEU A 320 19.88 -24.65 13.50
CA LEU A 320 20.15 -26.08 13.64
C LEU A 320 19.23 -26.93 12.75
N SER A 321 17.93 -26.60 12.70
CA SER A 321 16.95 -27.27 11.84
C SER A 321 17.33 -27.18 10.36
N LEU A 322 17.83 -26.03 9.89
CA LEU A 322 18.28 -25.85 8.51
C LEU A 322 19.51 -26.70 8.19
N PHE A 323 20.44 -26.84 9.14
CA PHE A 323 21.61 -27.69 8.98
C PHE A 323 21.25 -29.18 8.92
N VAL A 324 20.31 -29.63 9.74
CA VAL A 324 19.84 -31.03 9.73
C VAL A 324 19.12 -31.34 8.43
N SER A 325 18.17 -30.49 8.00
CA SER A 325 17.37 -30.71 6.79
C SER A 325 18.20 -30.77 5.51
N ARG A 326 19.33 -30.06 5.44
CA ARG A 326 20.24 -30.08 4.27
C ARG A 326 21.16 -31.30 4.22
N ARG A 327 21.33 -32.04 5.32
CA ARG A 327 22.13 -33.29 5.33
C ARG A 327 21.30 -34.52 4.94
N SER A 328 19.98 -34.41 5.00
CA SER A 328 19.02 -35.48 4.65
C SER A 328 18.52 -35.43 3.20
N ALA A 329 18.98 -34.46 2.39
CA ALA A 329 18.70 -34.31 0.96
C ALA A 329 20.01 -34.35 0.19
#